data_AF-A0A0F9EAX6-F1
#
_entry.id   AF-A0A0F9EAX6-F1
#
_cell.length_a   1.000
_cell.length_b   1.000
_cell.length_c   1.000
_cell.angle_alpha   90.00
_cell.angle_beta   90.00
_cell.angle_gamma   90.00
#
_symmetry.space_group_name_H-M   'P 1'
#
loop_
_entity.id
_entity.type
_entity.pdbx_description
1 polymer ?
#
loop_
_entity_poly.entity_id
_entity_poly.type
_entity_poly.pdbx_seq_one_letter_code
_entity_poly.pdbx_strand_id
1 'polypeptide(L)'
;MAELSKTPLHALHLELGARMVPFAGYDMPVQYAPGVLKEHLHCRAEAGLFDVSHMGQVILRPASGDVADAARALEALVPADLLGLAEGRQRYGLFTDAQGGILDDLMIANRGDHLYLVVNAACKAADIAHLRAGMPAGVAVEEIEDRALLA
;
A
#
# COMPACT_ATOMS: atom_id res chain seq x y z
N MET A 1 15.69 1.70 22.29
CA MET A 1 15.04 1.95 20.99
C MET A 1 14.36 0.67 20.59
N ALA A 2 13.11 0.73 20.10
CA ALA A 2 12.45 -0.46 19.56
C ALA A 2 13.25 -0.99 18.36
N GLU A 3 13.29 -2.31 18.19
CA GLU A 3 13.91 -2.93 17.03
C GLU A 3 13.10 -2.59 15.77
N LEU A 4 13.80 -2.12 14.71
CA LEU A 4 13.16 -1.74 13.46
C LEU A 4 12.85 -2.98 12.62
N SER A 5 11.68 -2.98 11.99
CA SER A 5 11.32 -3.99 11.00
C SER A 5 12.16 -3.85 9.73
N LYS A 6 12.31 -4.93 8.96
CA LYS A 6 13.11 -4.99 7.74
C LYS A 6 12.25 -5.41 6.56
N THR A 7 12.49 -4.83 5.39
CA THR A 7 11.86 -5.28 4.15
C THR A 7 12.54 -6.55 3.62
N PRO A 8 11.88 -7.31 2.71
CA PRO A 8 12.52 -8.45 2.06
C PRO A 8 13.82 -8.11 1.31
N LEU A 9 13.98 -6.86 0.89
CA LEU A 9 15.15 -6.36 0.16
C LEU A 9 16.20 -5.69 1.05
N HIS A 10 16.05 -5.73 2.38
CA HIS A 10 16.96 -5.07 3.33
C HIS A 10 18.43 -5.47 3.13
N ALA A 11 18.72 -6.76 2.93
CA ALA A 11 20.08 -7.23 2.70
C ALA A 11 20.69 -6.66 1.41
N LEU A 12 19.88 -6.52 0.34
CA LEU A 12 20.30 -5.93 -0.92
C LEU A 12 20.60 -4.42 -0.75
N HIS A 13 19.81 -3.70 0.04
CA HIS A 13 20.08 -2.28 0.33
C HIS A 13 21.44 -2.10 1.01
N LEU A 14 21.78 -2.96 1.97
CA LEU A 14 23.08 -2.94 2.64
C LEU A 14 24.22 -3.26 1.67
N GLU A 15 24.05 -4.27 0.82
CA GLU A 15 25.03 -4.65 -0.20
C GLU A 15 25.32 -3.50 -1.18
N LEU A 16 24.28 -2.76 -1.59
CA LEU A 16 24.37 -1.61 -2.49
C LEU A 16 24.87 -0.32 -1.79
N GLY A 17 25.21 -0.38 -0.50
CA GLY A 17 25.76 0.73 0.26
C GLY A 17 24.74 1.83 0.57
N ALA A 18 23.47 1.47 0.72
CA ALA A 18 22.44 2.41 1.13
C ALA A 18 22.70 2.97 2.54
N ARG A 19 22.38 4.25 2.73
CA ARG A 19 22.27 4.84 4.06
C ARG A 19 20.90 4.50 4.64
N MET A 20 20.88 3.64 5.65
CA MET A 20 19.64 3.20 6.30
C MET A 20 19.20 4.17 7.41
N VAL A 21 17.89 4.40 7.53
CA VAL A 21 17.28 5.27 8.55
C VAL A 21 15.95 4.68 9.08
N PRO A 22 15.56 4.98 10.33
CA PRO A 22 14.23 4.67 10.82
C PRO A 22 13.16 5.47 10.07
N PHE A 23 12.22 4.78 9.42
CA PHE A 23 11.07 5.36 8.75
C PHE A 23 9.83 4.49 8.99
N ALA A 24 8.78 5.05 9.61
CA ALA A 24 7.53 4.35 9.92
C ALA A 24 7.70 2.98 10.63
N GLY A 25 8.72 2.84 11.49
CA GLY A 25 9.02 1.59 12.20
C GLY A 25 9.86 0.58 11.42
N TYR A 26 10.30 0.92 10.21
CA TYR A 26 11.19 0.13 9.37
C TYR A 26 12.59 0.74 9.26
N ASP A 27 13.58 -0.10 9.01
CA ASP A 27 14.94 0.30 8.63
C ASP A 27 15.02 0.41 7.10
N MET A 28 14.92 1.64 6.57
CA MET A 28 14.71 1.92 5.14
C MET A 28 15.88 2.70 4.52
N PRO A 29 16.19 2.49 3.23
CA PRO A 29 17.23 3.26 2.53
C PRO A 29 16.76 4.70 2.28
N VAL A 30 17.50 5.71 2.79
CA VAL A 30 17.22 7.14 2.52
C VAL A 30 17.91 7.66 1.27
N GLN A 31 19.08 7.09 0.94
CA GLN A 31 19.87 7.38 -0.27
C GLN A 31 20.96 6.32 -0.44
N TYR A 32 21.48 6.20 -1.64
CA TYR A 32 22.67 5.46 -2.04
C TYR A 32 23.87 6.41 -2.25
N ALA A 33 25.00 5.87 -2.68
CA ALA A 33 26.27 6.60 -2.81
C ALA A 33 26.19 7.92 -3.60
N PRO A 34 25.41 8.05 -4.70
CA PRO A 34 25.26 9.32 -5.42
C PRO A 34 24.56 10.44 -4.62
N GLY A 35 23.74 10.08 -3.64
CA GLY A 35 22.96 10.99 -2.79
C GLY A 35 21.60 11.41 -3.37
N VAL A 36 20.70 11.89 -2.49
CA VAL A 36 19.29 12.19 -2.80
C VAL A 36 19.10 13.05 -4.06
N LEU A 37 19.89 14.11 -4.24
CA LEU A 37 19.73 15.01 -5.38
C LEU A 37 19.99 14.28 -6.72
N LYS A 38 21.01 13.41 -6.77
CA LYS A 38 21.32 12.67 -7.99
C LYS A 38 20.28 11.59 -8.27
N GLU A 39 19.79 10.90 -7.24
CA GLU A 39 18.68 9.93 -7.36
C GLU A 39 17.40 10.60 -7.89
N HIS A 40 17.06 11.77 -7.36
CA HIS A 40 15.92 12.55 -7.83
C HIS A 40 16.04 12.91 -9.31
N LEU A 41 17.21 13.43 -9.72
CA LEU A 41 17.47 13.80 -11.11
C LEU A 41 17.46 12.57 -12.03
N HIS A 42 17.99 11.43 -11.58
CA HIS A 42 17.96 10.18 -12.33
C HIS A 42 16.52 9.68 -12.53
N CYS A 43 15.66 9.73 -11.51
CA CYS A 43 14.24 9.39 -11.66
C CYS A 43 13.48 10.30 -12.63
N ARG A 44 13.95 11.55 -12.82
CA ARG A 44 13.33 12.52 -13.75
C ARG A 44 13.81 12.36 -15.17
N ALA A 45 15.07 12.00 -15.36
CA ALA A 45 15.71 11.90 -16.67
C ALA A 45 15.67 10.47 -17.24
N GLU A 46 15.63 9.46 -16.38
CA GLU A 46 15.72 8.03 -16.71
C GLU A 46 14.64 7.23 -15.94
N ALA A 47 15.02 6.23 -15.16
CA ALA A 47 14.12 5.41 -14.37
C ALA A 47 14.63 5.29 -12.93
N GLY A 48 13.73 5.33 -11.95
CA GLY A 48 14.02 4.98 -10.56
C GLY A 48 13.36 3.66 -10.21
N LEU A 49 13.99 2.90 -9.31
CA LEU A 49 13.38 1.73 -8.68
C LEU A 49 13.36 1.96 -7.18
N PHE A 50 12.18 1.88 -6.57
CA PHE A 50 11.96 2.12 -5.15
C PHE A 50 11.46 0.86 -4.48
N ASP A 51 12.10 0.48 -3.37
CA ASP A 51 11.54 -0.49 -2.43
C ASP A 51 10.53 0.20 -1.53
N VAL A 52 9.24 -0.07 -1.76
CA VAL A 52 8.12 0.43 -0.96
C VAL A 52 7.44 -0.69 -0.18
N SER A 53 8.14 -1.82 0.05
CA SER A 53 7.61 -3.01 0.76
C SER A 53 7.22 -2.77 2.22
N HIS A 54 7.56 -1.61 2.78
CA HIS A 54 7.13 -1.19 4.12
C HIS A 54 5.65 -0.75 4.15
N MET A 55 5.06 -0.42 2.99
CA MET A 55 3.62 -0.14 2.86
C MET A 55 2.78 -1.39 3.12
N GLY A 56 1.54 -1.20 3.58
CA GLY A 56 0.60 -2.28 3.79
C GLY A 56 -0.01 -2.75 2.48
N GLN A 57 -0.02 -4.05 2.24
CA GLN A 57 -0.61 -4.66 1.05
C GLN A 57 -1.81 -5.49 1.48
N VAL A 58 -2.98 -5.25 0.90
CA VAL A 58 -4.22 -5.92 1.30
C VAL A 58 -5.00 -6.38 0.07
N ILE A 59 -5.50 -7.60 0.10
CA ILE A 59 -6.46 -8.13 -0.87
C ILE A 59 -7.85 -8.10 -0.25
N LEU A 60 -8.82 -7.54 -0.97
CA LEU A 60 -10.25 -7.70 -0.69
C LEU A 60 -10.84 -8.72 -1.66
N ARG A 61 -11.20 -9.89 -1.12
CA ARG A 61 -11.70 -11.01 -1.91
C ARG A 61 -13.17 -11.27 -1.62
N PRO A 62 -14.08 -11.08 -2.59
CA PRO A 62 -15.50 -11.38 -2.40
C PRO A 62 -15.74 -12.88 -2.49
N ALA A 63 -16.53 -13.43 -1.57
CA ALA A 63 -16.90 -14.85 -1.55
C ALA A 63 -17.79 -15.24 -2.74
N SER A 64 -18.48 -14.28 -3.36
CA SER A 64 -19.27 -14.47 -4.59
C SER A 64 -18.41 -14.71 -5.83
N GLY A 65 -17.13 -14.32 -5.79
CA GLY A 65 -16.25 -14.27 -6.96
C GLY A 65 -16.49 -13.05 -7.85
N ASP A 66 -17.46 -12.19 -7.55
CA ASP A 66 -17.71 -10.94 -8.29
C ASP A 66 -17.03 -9.76 -7.58
N VAL A 67 -15.99 -9.19 -8.21
CA VAL A 67 -15.26 -8.03 -7.69
C VAL A 67 -16.16 -6.81 -7.43
N ALA A 68 -17.31 -6.73 -8.09
CA ALA A 68 -18.30 -5.69 -7.83
C ALA A 68 -18.82 -5.69 -6.38
N ASP A 69 -18.85 -6.85 -5.72
CA ASP A 69 -19.26 -6.93 -4.31
C ASP A 69 -18.20 -6.36 -3.37
N ALA A 70 -16.91 -6.61 -3.66
CA ALA A 70 -15.81 -5.98 -2.94
C ALA A 70 -15.75 -4.47 -3.20
N ALA A 71 -15.98 -4.03 -4.44
CA ALA A 71 -16.04 -2.62 -4.80
C ALA A 71 -17.17 -1.89 -4.06
N ARG A 72 -18.39 -2.42 -4.08
CA ARG A 72 -19.54 -1.83 -3.38
C ARG A 72 -19.31 -1.78 -1.86
N ALA A 73 -18.68 -2.79 -1.28
CA ALA A 73 -18.33 -2.78 0.14
C ALA A 73 -17.29 -1.70 0.45
N LEU A 74 -16.26 -1.56 -0.38
CA LEU A 74 -15.19 -0.57 -0.16
C LEU A 74 -15.65 0.87 -0.41
N GLU A 75 -16.59 1.10 -1.32
CA GLU A 75 -17.24 2.42 -1.53
C GLU A 75 -17.93 2.97 -0.27
N ALA A 76 -18.28 2.11 0.70
CA ALA A 76 -18.80 2.57 2.00
C ALA A 76 -17.73 3.21 2.90
N LEU A 77 -16.44 2.94 2.63
CA LEU A 77 -15.30 3.45 3.41
C LEU A 77 -14.48 4.48 2.63
N VAL A 78 -14.61 4.51 1.30
CA VAL A 78 -13.83 5.34 0.39
C VAL A 78 -14.78 6.15 -0.50
N PRO A 79 -14.69 7.49 -0.53
CA PRO A 79 -15.55 8.34 -1.37
C PRO A 79 -15.03 8.37 -2.82
N ALA A 80 -14.91 7.20 -3.45
CA ALA A 80 -14.50 7.05 -4.84
C ALA A 80 -15.35 5.97 -5.51
N ASP A 81 -15.73 6.18 -6.76
CA ASP A 81 -16.42 5.14 -7.54
C ASP A 81 -15.45 3.97 -7.84
N LEU A 82 -15.73 2.78 -7.34
CA LEU A 82 -14.95 1.57 -7.56
C LEU A 82 -15.70 0.56 -8.42
N LEU A 83 -17.04 0.62 -8.44
CA LEU A 83 -17.85 -0.17 -9.38
C LEU A 83 -17.53 0.18 -10.84
N GLY A 84 -17.24 1.45 -11.13
CA GLY A 84 -16.78 1.91 -12.44
C GLY A 84 -15.28 1.70 -12.71
N LEU A 85 -14.51 1.12 -11.76
CA LEU A 85 -13.09 0.86 -11.96
C LEU A 85 -12.90 -0.41 -12.79
N ALA A 86 -12.56 -0.25 -14.07
CA ALA A 86 -12.30 -1.38 -14.97
C ALA A 86 -11.13 -2.27 -14.49
N GLU A 87 -11.17 -3.55 -14.86
CA GLU A 87 -10.09 -4.50 -14.58
C GLU A 87 -8.72 -3.99 -15.08
N GLY A 88 -7.69 -4.23 -14.29
CA GLY A 88 -6.32 -3.80 -14.56
C GLY A 88 -6.09 -2.30 -14.33
N ARG A 89 -7.10 -1.55 -13.89
CA ARG A 89 -6.98 -0.12 -13.57
C ARG A 89 -6.83 0.09 -12.07
N GLN A 90 -6.22 1.23 -11.75
CA GLN A 90 -6.05 1.71 -10.39
C GLN A 90 -6.72 3.06 -10.18
N ARG A 91 -7.13 3.33 -8.95
CA ARG A 91 -7.69 4.60 -8.49
C ARG A 91 -7.07 4.95 -7.14
N TYR A 92 -6.73 6.22 -6.98
CA TYR A 92 -6.35 6.79 -5.69
C TYR A 92 -7.61 7.06 -4.87
N GLY A 93 -7.58 6.70 -3.59
CA GLY A 93 -8.70 6.85 -2.67
C GLY A 93 -8.28 7.48 -1.34
N LEU A 94 -9.28 7.76 -0.52
CA LEU A 94 -9.13 8.27 0.84
C LEU A 94 -10.00 7.43 1.76
N PHE A 95 -9.49 6.98 2.90
CA PHE A 95 -10.37 6.58 4.00
C PHE A 95 -10.87 7.83 4.71
N THR A 96 -12.17 7.87 5.00
CA THR A 96 -12.78 8.98 5.73
C THR A 96 -13.53 8.51 6.96
N ASP A 97 -13.50 9.31 8.02
CA ASP A 97 -14.36 9.11 9.18
C ASP A 97 -15.81 9.53 8.90
N ALA A 98 -16.70 9.30 9.88
CA ALA A 98 -18.13 9.63 9.77
C ALA A 98 -18.43 11.15 9.69
N GLN A 99 -17.44 12.01 9.94
CA GLN A 99 -17.54 13.47 9.79
C GLN A 99 -16.89 13.96 8.48
N GLY A 100 -16.33 13.05 7.67
CA GLY A 100 -15.61 13.37 6.43
C GLY A 100 -14.16 13.81 6.66
N GLY A 101 -13.62 13.64 7.87
CA GLY A 101 -12.20 13.80 8.14
C GLY A 101 -11.39 12.71 7.44
N ILE A 102 -10.22 13.06 6.91
CA ILE A 102 -9.33 12.11 6.25
C ILE A 102 -8.60 11.29 7.32
N LEU A 103 -8.72 9.97 7.22
CA LEU A 103 -8.00 9.01 8.07
C LEU A 103 -6.64 8.65 7.44
N ASP A 104 -6.64 8.24 6.18
CA ASP A 104 -5.44 7.95 5.39
C ASP A 104 -5.78 7.96 3.89
N ASP A 105 -4.77 7.93 3.03
CA ASP A 105 -4.91 7.71 1.59
C ASP A 105 -4.40 6.33 1.16
N LEU A 106 -4.89 5.86 0.00
CA LEU A 106 -4.53 4.53 -0.50
C LEU A 106 -4.62 4.42 -2.02
N MET A 107 -3.92 3.42 -2.57
CA MET A 107 -4.08 2.98 -3.94
C MET A 107 -4.97 1.75 -4.00
N ILE A 108 -5.94 1.74 -4.93
CA ILE A 108 -6.92 0.67 -5.12
C ILE A 108 -6.83 0.19 -6.55
N ALA A 109 -6.48 -1.07 -6.76
CA ALA A 109 -6.39 -1.69 -8.07
C ALA A 109 -7.44 -2.80 -8.23
N ASN A 110 -8.19 -2.76 -9.34
CA ASN A 110 -9.06 -3.86 -9.72
C ASN A 110 -8.25 -4.94 -10.45
N ARG A 111 -8.20 -6.15 -9.90
CA ARG A 111 -7.46 -7.30 -10.46
C ARG A 111 -8.36 -8.31 -11.19
N GLY A 112 -9.64 -8.01 -11.35
CA GLY A 112 -10.64 -8.84 -12.02
C GLY A 112 -11.41 -9.72 -11.05
N ASP A 113 -10.70 -10.48 -10.21
CA ASP A 113 -11.27 -11.39 -9.21
C ASP A 113 -11.23 -10.83 -7.77
N HIS A 114 -10.46 -9.77 -7.53
CA HIS A 114 -10.32 -9.11 -6.24
C HIS A 114 -9.91 -7.64 -6.39
N LEU A 115 -10.03 -6.86 -5.31
CA LEU A 115 -9.35 -5.58 -5.19
C LEU A 115 -8.02 -5.75 -4.46
N TYR A 116 -6.99 -5.09 -4.96
CA TYR A 116 -5.68 -5.01 -4.32
C TYR A 116 -5.44 -3.57 -3.85
N LEU A 117 -5.07 -3.43 -2.58
CA LEU A 117 -4.93 -2.16 -1.88
C LEU A 117 -3.49 -2.00 -1.43
N VAL A 118 -3.00 -0.76 -1.50
CA VAL A 118 -1.74 -0.35 -0.86
C VAL A 118 -2.02 0.82 0.07
N VAL A 119 -1.74 0.65 1.37
CA VAL A 119 -1.95 1.64 2.44
C VAL A 119 -0.62 2.11 3.04
N ASN A 120 -0.59 3.28 3.67
CA ASN A 120 0.65 3.84 4.18
C ASN A 120 1.26 3.01 5.31
N ALA A 121 2.60 2.96 5.35
CA ALA A 121 3.32 2.15 6.34
C ALA A 121 3.00 2.51 7.80
N ALA A 122 2.86 3.80 8.09
CA ALA A 122 2.58 4.29 9.45
C ALA A 122 1.13 4.02 9.88
N CYS A 123 0.21 3.93 8.93
CA CYS A 123 -1.23 3.77 9.15
C CYS A 123 -1.70 2.31 9.00
N LYS A 124 -0.87 1.44 8.41
CA LYS A 124 -1.15 0.04 8.08
C LYS A 124 -2.01 -0.72 9.09
N ALA A 125 -1.62 -0.72 10.37
CA ALA A 125 -2.38 -1.45 11.40
C ALA A 125 -3.77 -0.85 11.64
N ALA A 126 -3.89 0.48 11.62
CA ALA A 126 -5.16 1.17 11.77
C ALA A 126 -6.06 0.99 10.54
N ASP A 127 -5.51 1.08 9.33
CA ASP A 127 -6.28 0.93 8.09
C ASP A 127 -6.79 -0.50 7.91
N ILE A 128 -5.97 -1.51 8.23
CA ILE A 128 -6.40 -2.91 8.18
C ILE A 128 -7.48 -3.18 9.23
N ALA A 129 -7.38 -2.58 10.41
CA ALA A 129 -8.45 -2.66 11.42
C ALA A 129 -9.74 -1.96 10.92
N HIS A 130 -9.61 -0.81 10.27
CA HIS A 130 -10.73 -0.07 9.69
C HIS A 130 -11.43 -0.88 8.58
N LEU A 131 -10.66 -1.48 7.67
CA LEU A 131 -11.16 -2.41 6.65
C LEU A 131 -11.88 -3.60 7.28
N ARG A 132 -11.27 -4.29 8.25
CA ARG A 132 -11.89 -5.44 8.92
C ARG A 132 -13.19 -5.09 9.63
N ALA A 133 -13.30 -3.89 10.19
CA ALA A 133 -14.52 -3.42 10.85
C ALA A 133 -15.61 -3.02 9.85
N GLY A 134 -15.23 -2.50 8.67
CA GLY A 134 -16.18 -2.01 7.66
C GLY A 134 -16.59 -3.04 6.61
N MET A 135 -15.83 -4.12 6.42
CA MET A 135 -16.16 -5.15 5.44
C MET A 135 -17.30 -6.06 5.92
N PRO A 136 -18.28 -6.40 5.06
CA PRO A 136 -19.29 -7.41 5.37
C PRO A 136 -18.67 -8.81 5.38
N ALA A 137 -19.36 -9.78 6.01
CA ALA A 137 -18.88 -11.17 6.11
C ALA A 137 -18.59 -11.87 4.76
N GLY A 138 -19.15 -11.36 3.66
CA GLY A 138 -18.92 -11.87 2.31
C GLY A 138 -17.66 -11.34 1.62
N VAL A 139 -16.87 -10.47 2.24
CA VAL A 139 -15.62 -9.92 1.68
C VAL A 139 -14.48 -10.16 2.66
N ALA A 140 -13.52 -11.01 2.28
CA ALA A 140 -12.34 -11.29 3.09
C ALA A 140 -11.32 -10.15 2.98
N VAL A 141 -10.68 -9.81 4.10
CA VAL A 141 -9.57 -8.85 4.20
C VAL A 141 -8.28 -9.64 4.45
N GLU A 142 -7.49 -9.82 3.40
CA GLU A 142 -6.27 -10.63 3.40
C GLU A 142 -5.04 -9.71 3.39
N GLU A 143 -4.29 -9.67 4.50
CA GLU A 143 -3.00 -8.95 4.54
C GLU A 143 -1.91 -9.78 3.86
N ILE A 144 -1.10 -9.13 3.03
CA ILE A 144 0.04 -9.76 2.36
C ILE A 144 1.32 -9.36 3.09
N GLU A 145 1.98 -10.35 3.69
CA GLU A 145 3.21 -10.16 4.48
C GLU A 145 4.45 -10.79 3.82
N ASP A 146 4.25 -11.58 2.77
CA ASP A 146 5.27 -12.44 2.16
C ASP A 146 5.79 -11.93 0.79
N ARG A 147 5.48 -10.67 0.43
CA ARG A 147 5.87 -10.07 -0.86
C ARG A 147 6.59 -8.74 -0.69
N ALA A 148 7.60 -8.52 -1.54
CA ALA A 148 8.14 -7.19 -1.77
C ALA A 148 7.18 -6.36 -2.65
N LEU A 149 7.21 -5.04 -2.47
CA LEU A 149 6.49 -4.08 -3.29
C LEU A 149 7.50 -3.08 -3.88
N LEU A 150 7.50 -2.98 -5.21
CA LEU A 150 8.41 -2.14 -5.98
C LEU A 150 7.63 -1.10 -6.78
N ALA A 151 8.21 0.08 -6.92
CA ALA A 151 7.67 1.19 -7.72
C ALA A 151 8.75 1.83 -8.59
#